data_AF-A0A149TUX6-F1
#
_entry.id   AF-A0A149TUX6-F1
#
_cell.length_a   1.000
_cell.length_b   1.000
_cell.length_c   1.000
_cell.angle_alpha   90.00
_cell.angle_beta   90.00
_cell.angle_gamma   90.00
#
_symmetry.space_group_name_H-M   'P 1'
#
loop_
_entity.id
_entity.type
_entity.pdbx_description
1 polymer ?
#
loop_
_entity_poly.entity_id
_entity_poly.type
_entity_poly.pdbx_seq_one_letter_code
_entity_poly.pdbx_strand_id
1 'polypeptide(L)'
;MRKGFFLVCGAALMAALPVVSGQAQAATTAWTASACGAEPTMPSMDVSSVEHYNASVDKATTYEKAARAYNGCVARTANKEETAISNEAREKIAHIHEGSAAVQKRIATNFSRMTASLKAGSSKFGGGSH
;
A
#
# COMPACT_ATOMS: atom_id res chain seq x y z
N MET A 1 -58.81 -20.13 -26.02
CA MET A 1 -58.61 -18.71 -25.69
C MET A 1 -58.21 -18.55 -24.23
N ARG A 2 -57.01 -18.03 -23.94
CA ARG A 2 -56.76 -17.06 -22.86
C ARG A 2 -55.41 -16.40 -23.11
N LYS A 3 -55.43 -15.07 -22.95
CA LYS A 3 -54.52 -14.07 -23.50
C LYS A 3 -53.18 -14.06 -22.77
N GLY A 4 -52.11 -13.84 -23.51
CA GLY A 4 -50.79 -13.58 -22.99
C GLY A 4 -50.67 -12.22 -22.30
N PHE A 5 -49.64 -12.08 -21.49
CA PHE A 5 -49.10 -10.80 -21.05
C PHE A 5 -47.57 -10.98 -20.91
N PHE A 6 -46.84 -10.47 -21.89
CA PHE A 6 -45.40 -10.20 -21.78
C PHE A 6 -45.25 -8.84 -21.10
N LEU A 7 -44.50 -8.77 -19.99
CA LEU A 7 -43.98 -7.51 -19.43
C LEU A 7 -42.51 -7.75 -19.06
N VAL A 8 -41.60 -7.30 -19.92
CA VAL A 8 -40.89 -6.00 -19.87
C VAL A 8 -39.59 -6.13 -19.08
N CYS A 9 -38.51 -5.94 -19.83
CA CYS A 9 -37.12 -5.86 -19.41
C CYS A 9 -36.92 -5.01 -18.15
N GLY A 10 -36.53 -5.65 -17.05
CA GLY A 10 -35.86 -4.97 -15.95
C GLY A 10 -34.43 -4.66 -16.36
N ALA A 11 -34.21 -3.47 -16.94
CA ALA A 11 -32.87 -2.93 -17.13
C ALA A 11 -32.25 -2.69 -15.75
N ALA A 12 -31.36 -3.60 -15.32
CA ALA A 12 -30.49 -3.37 -14.18
C ALA A 12 -29.53 -2.22 -14.55
N LEU A 13 -29.80 -1.02 -14.04
CA LEU A 13 -28.84 0.08 -14.05
C LEU A 13 -27.62 -0.34 -13.23
N MET A 14 -26.59 -0.84 -13.92
CA MET A 14 -25.23 -0.91 -13.41
C MET A 14 -24.75 0.52 -13.18
N ALA A 15 -24.78 0.99 -11.93
CA ALA A 15 -24.14 2.22 -11.53
C ALA A 15 -22.64 2.09 -11.79
N ALA A 16 -22.15 2.79 -12.83
CA ALA A 16 -20.72 2.90 -13.11
C ALA A 16 -20.06 3.71 -12.00
N LEU A 17 -19.51 3.01 -11.00
CA LEU A 17 -18.55 3.59 -10.07
C LEU A 17 -17.31 3.99 -10.90
N PRO A 18 -16.83 5.24 -10.84
CA PRO A 18 -15.54 5.58 -11.42
C PRO A 18 -14.47 4.83 -10.61
N VAL A 19 -13.96 3.76 -11.20
CA VAL A 19 -12.76 3.08 -10.72
C VAL A 19 -11.63 4.09 -10.91
N VAL A 20 -11.30 4.85 -9.87
CA VAL A 20 -10.06 5.61 -9.83
C VAL A 20 -8.96 4.56 -9.70
N SER A 21 -8.51 4.07 -10.86
CA SER A 21 -7.36 3.19 -10.99
C SER A 21 -6.10 3.98 -10.66
N GLY A 22 -5.94 4.33 -9.39
CA GLY A 22 -4.62 4.59 -8.83
C GLY A 22 -3.89 3.26 -8.93
N GLN A 23 -3.18 3.05 -10.05
CA GLN A 23 -2.35 1.88 -10.21
C GLN A 23 -1.39 1.91 -9.03
N ALA A 24 -1.49 0.92 -8.14
CA ALA A 24 -0.41 0.64 -7.23
C ALA A 24 0.69 0.07 -8.11
N GLN A 25 1.62 0.91 -8.57
CA GLN A 25 2.87 0.42 -9.14
C GLN A 25 3.57 -0.34 -8.02
N ALA A 26 3.44 -1.67 -8.01
CA ALA A 26 4.40 -2.52 -7.34
C ALA A 26 5.79 -2.11 -7.83
N ALA A 27 6.79 -2.12 -6.95
CA ALA A 27 8.17 -1.82 -7.33
C ALA A 27 8.54 -2.68 -8.56
N THR A 28 8.64 -2.06 -9.73
CA THR A 28 8.86 -2.74 -11.00
C THR A 28 10.31 -3.23 -11.13
N THR A 29 11.18 -2.78 -10.22
CA THR A 29 12.57 -3.19 -10.08
C THR A 29 12.75 -4.05 -8.85
N ALA A 30 13.33 -5.23 -9.01
CA ALA A 30 13.74 -6.06 -7.89
C ALA A 30 14.73 -5.30 -7.00
N TRP A 31 14.54 -5.38 -5.68
CA TRP A 31 15.46 -4.81 -4.71
C TRP A 31 16.83 -5.52 -4.79
N THR A 32 17.91 -4.77 -4.62
CA THR A 32 19.27 -5.33 -4.58
C THR A 32 20.05 -4.74 -3.42
N ALA A 33 20.95 -5.53 -2.82
CA ALA A 33 21.81 -5.08 -1.73
C ALA A 33 23.06 -4.32 -2.25
N SER A 34 22.86 -3.36 -3.17
CA SER A 34 23.94 -2.64 -3.85
C SER A 34 24.92 -1.94 -2.88
N ALA A 35 24.44 -1.52 -1.70
CA ALA A 35 25.24 -0.91 -0.65
C ALA A 35 26.12 -1.91 0.15
N CYS A 36 25.90 -3.22 -0.01
CA CYS A 36 26.62 -4.25 0.76
C CYS A 36 27.82 -4.85 0.02
N GLY A 37 28.12 -4.36 -1.18
CA GLY A 37 29.17 -4.91 -2.04
C GLY A 37 28.72 -6.18 -2.75
N ALA A 38 29.69 -6.97 -3.22
CA ALA A 38 29.41 -8.21 -3.91
C ALA A 38 29.03 -9.33 -2.93
N GLU A 39 28.02 -10.11 -3.28
CA GLU A 39 27.69 -11.35 -2.57
C GLU A 39 28.86 -12.34 -2.69
N PRO A 40 29.38 -12.89 -1.58
CA PRO A 40 30.42 -13.90 -1.62
C PRO A 40 29.96 -15.12 -2.41
N THR A 41 30.78 -15.57 -3.36
CA THR A 41 30.50 -16.80 -4.12
C THR A 41 30.92 -18.02 -3.30
N MET A 42 30.06 -19.03 -3.23
CA MET A 42 30.38 -20.29 -2.58
C MET A 42 31.57 -20.97 -3.30
N PRO A 43 32.66 -21.30 -2.57
CA PRO A 43 33.80 -21.97 -3.19
C PRO A 43 33.51 -23.45 -3.43
N SER A 44 34.19 -24.05 -4.42
CA SER A 44 34.19 -25.50 -4.59
C SER A 44 35.00 -26.19 -3.48
N MET A 45 34.46 -27.30 -3.00
CA MET A 45 35.08 -28.14 -1.96
C MET A 45 35.65 -29.40 -2.59
N ASP A 46 36.82 -29.80 -2.12
CA ASP A 46 37.53 -30.99 -2.54
C ASP A 46 37.91 -31.80 -1.30
N VAL A 47 37.46 -33.05 -1.26
CA VAL A 47 37.64 -33.96 -0.13
C VAL A 47 38.37 -35.24 -0.54
N SER A 48 39.06 -35.21 -1.68
CA SER A 48 39.73 -36.36 -2.28
C SER A 48 40.99 -36.82 -1.54
N SER A 49 41.64 -35.91 -0.79
CA SER A 49 42.77 -36.21 0.09
C SER A 49 42.72 -35.35 1.35
N VAL A 50 43.59 -35.65 2.31
CA VAL A 50 43.73 -34.86 3.55
C VAL A 50 44.17 -33.42 3.23
N GLU A 51 45.11 -33.24 2.31
CA GLU A 51 45.60 -31.93 1.88
C GLU A 51 44.48 -31.12 1.21
N HIS A 52 43.74 -31.74 0.29
CA HIS A 52 42.61 -31.12 -0.40
C HIS A 52 41.47 -30.76 0.58
N TYR A 53 41.20 -31.64 1.54
CA TYR A 53 40.22 -31.41 2.60
C TYR A 53 40.60 -30.20 3.46
N ASN A 54 41.83 -30.14 3.96
CA ASN A 54 42.29 -29.02 4.80
C ASN A 54 42.21 -27.69 4.05
N ALA A 55 42.60 -27.66 2.77
CA ALA A 55 42.42 -26.49 1.91
C ALA A 55 40.94 -26.10 1.75
N SER A 56 40.03 -27.06 1.70
CA SER A 56 38.59 -26.82 1.64
C SER A 56 38.02 -26.29 2.97
N VAL A 57 38.57 -26.69 4.11
CA VAL A 57 38.22 -26.13 5.42
C VAL A 57 38.58 -24.64 5.49
N ASP A 58 39.75 -24.25 4.98
CA ASP A 58 40.15 -22.84 4.92
C ASP A 58 39.25 -22.00 4.00
N LYS A 59 38.89 -22.55 2.84
CA LYS A 59 37.92 -21.94 1.92
C LYS A 59 36.56 -21.76 2.59
N ALA A 60 36.05 -22.79 3.28
CA ALA A 60 34.79 -22.74 3.99
C ALA A 60 34.81 -21.66 5.08
N THR A 61 35.86 -21.64 5.91
CA THR A 61 36.02 -20.63 6.98
C THR A 61 36.03 -19.20 6.42
N THR A 62 36.74 -19.00 5.31
CA THR A 62 36.81 -17.70 4.63
C THR A 62 35.45 -17.28 4.08
N TYR A 63 34.76 -18.20 3.39
CA TYR A 63 33.42 -17.96 2.86
C TYR A 63 32.42 -17.66 3.97
N GLU A 64 32.38 -18.45 5.04
CA GLU A 64 31.46 -18.24 6.15
C GLU A 64 31.62 -16.86 6.80
N LYS A 65 32.87 -16.42 7.00
CA LYS A 65 33.16 -15.08 7.53
C LYS A 65 32.62 -14.00 6.60
N ALA A 66 32.89 -14.11 5.30
CA ALA A 66 32.41 -13.15 4.31
C ALA A 66 30.88 -13.15 4.19
N ALA A 67 30.26 -14.32 4.13
CA ALA A 67 28.82 -14.49 4.02
C ALA A 67 28.07 -13.95 5.25
N ARG A 68 28.57 -14.18 6.46
CA ARG A 68 28.00 -13.60 7.68
C ARG A 68 28.08 -12.08 7.69
N ALA A 69 29.21 -11.51 7.26
CA ALA A 69 29.37 -10.06 7.16
C ALA A 69 28.41 -9.46 6.11
N TYR A 70 28.33 -10.08 4.93
CA TYR A 70 27.43 -9.68 3.85
C TYR A 70 25.96 -9.75 4.29
N ASN A 71 25.51 -10.89 4.82
CA ASN A 71 24.13 -11.06 5.32
C ASN A 71 23.80 -10.07 6.44
N GLY A 72 24.76 -9.79 7.33
CA GLY A 72 24.59 -8.76 8.35
C GLY A 72 24.36 -7.37 7.74
N CYS A 73 25.06 -7.02 6.66
CA CYS A 73 24.78 -5.79 5.92
C CYS A 73 23.41 -5.81 5.26
N VAL A 74 23.08 -6.87 4.51
CA VAL A 74 21.80 -7.04 3.80
C VAL A 74 20.64 -6.83 4.77
N ALA A 75 20.65 -7.52 5.91
CA ALA A 75 19.61 -7.41 6.91
C ALA A 75 19.48 -5.99 7.46
N ARG A 76 20.58 -5.32 7.79
CA ARG A 76 20.53 -3.94 8.30
C ARG A 76 19.98 -2.96 7.25
N THR A 77 20.42 -3.08 6.00
CA THR A 77 19.99 -2.20 4.91
C THR A 77 18.51 -2.41 4.60
N ALA A 78 18.06 -3.66 4.45
CA ALA A 78 16.66 -3.99 4.23
C ALA A 78 15.76 -3.44 5.35
N ASN A 79 16.08 -3.73 6.61
CA ASN A 79 15.30 -3.23 7.75
C ASN A 79 15.23 -1.69 7.80
N LYS A 80 16.34 -1.01 7.46
CA LYS A 80 16.38 0.46 7.40
C LYS A 80 15.44 1.00 6.33
N GLU A 81 15.50 0.44 5.12
CA GLU A 81 14.65 0.86 4.00
C GLU A 81 13.18 0.55 4.24
N GLU A 82 12.87 -0.66 4.72
CA GLU A 82 11.51 -1.06 5.11
C GLU A 82 10.92 -0.14 6.18
N THR A 83 11.72 0.24 7.18
CA THR A 83 11.31 1.18 8.23
C THR A 83 11.05 2.57 7.64
N ALA A 84 11.92 3.06 6.76
CA ALA A 84 11.75 4.35 6.12
C ALA A 84 10.47 4.39 5.27
N ILE A 85 10.26 3.37 4.44
CA ILE A 85 9.05 3.22 3.61
C ILE A 85 7.80 3.16 4.49
N SER A 86 7.84 2.39 5.57
CA SER A 86 6.71 2.24 6.49
C SER A 86 6.36 3.57 7.17
N ASN A 87 7.37 4.34 7.61
CA ASN A 87 7.14 5.64 8.23
C ASN A 87 6.59 6.65 7.23
N GLU A 88 7.17 6.73 6.03
CA GLU A 88 6.68 7.60 4.96
C GLU A 88 5.23 7.26 4.58
N ALA A 89 4.92 5.96 4.46
CA ALA A 89 3.56 5.51 4.19
C ALA A 89 2.58 5.93 5.29
N ARG A 90 2.96 5.76 6.57
CA ARG A 90 2.14 6.17 7.72
C ARG A 90 1.88 7.68 7.71
N GLU A 91 2.88 8.50 7.41
CA GLU A 91 2.74 9.95 7.32
C GLU A 91 1.79 10.36 6.19
N LYS A 92 1.95 9.78 4.99
CA LYS A 92 1.07 10.05 3.85
C LYS A 92 -0.38 9.65 4.15
N ILE A 93 -0.57 8.48 4.76
CA ILE A 93 -1.90 7.99 5.16
C ILE A 93 -2.52 8.93 6.20
N ALA A 94 -1.76 9.35 7.21
CA ALA A 94 -2.23 10.30 8.22
C ALA A 94 -2.67 11.64 7.60
N HIS A 95 -1.87 12.19 6.68
CA HIS A 95 -2.21 13.42 5.96
C HIS A 95 -3.53 13.30 5.18
N ILE A 96 -3.73 12.19 4.46
CA ILE A 96 -4.98 11.93 3.72
C ILE A 96 -6.17 11.78 4.68
N HIS A 97 -5.99 11.09 5.80
CA HIS A 97 -7.03 10.95 6.82
C HIS A 97 -7.44 12.30 7.42
N GLU A 98 -6.47 13.13 7.78
CA GLU A 98 -6.75 14.47 8.32
C GLU A 98 -7.50 15.32 7.29
N GLY A 99 -7.02 15.37 6.05
CA GLY A 99 -7.64 16.13 4.97
C GLY A 99 -9.08 15.66 4.68
N SER A 100 -9.30 14.35 4.59
CA SER A 100 -10.62 13.78 4.35
C SER A 100 -11.59 14.05 5.50
N ALA A 101 -11.15 13.91 6.75
CA ALA A 101 -11.96 14.25 7.92
C ALA A 101 -12.34 15.74 7.95
N ALA A 102 -11.39 16.63 7.61
CA ALA A 102 -11.66 18.06 7.53
C ALA A 102 -12.70 18.41 6.46
N VAL A 103 -12.64 17.76 5.29
CA VAL A 103 -13.65 17.90 4.22
C VAL A 103 -15.02 17.44 4.70
N GLN A 104 -15.11 16.23 5.26
CA GLN A 104 -16.37 15.67 5.75
C GLN A 104 -17.00 16.57 6.84
N LYS A 105 -16.20 17.05 7.79
CA LYS A 105 -16.66 17.99 8.83
C LYS A 105 -17.20 19.30 8.24
N ARG A 106 -16.50 19.86 7.25
CA ARG A 106 -16.95 21.07 6.56
C ARG A 106 -18.27 20.86 5.82
N ILE A 107 -18.42 19.73 5.14
CA ILE A 107 -19.66 19.37 4.44
C ILE A 107 -20.82 19.23 5.44
N ALA A 108 -20.63 18.50 6.54
CA ALA A 108 -21.64 18.35 7.60
C ALA A 108 -22.05 19.70 8.20
N THR A 109 -21.08 20.59 8.42
CA THR A 109 -21.32 21.96 8.88
C THR A 109 -22.16 22.75 7.88
N ASN A 110 -21.86 22.65 6.59
CA ASN A 110 -22.61 23.32 5.53
C ASN A 110 -24.06 22.81 5.44
N PHE A 111 -24.29 21.49 5.54
CA PHE A 111 -25.65 20.95 5.59
C PHE A 111 -26.44 21.45 6.80
N SER A 112 -25.79 21.55 7.96
CA SER A 112 -26.41 22.10 9.17
C SER A 112 -26.82 23.56 8.98
N ARG A 113 -25.93 24.38 8.40
CA ARG A 113 -26.22 25.79 8.07
C ARG A 113 -27.35 25.92 7.06
N MET A 114 -27.33 25.13 6.00
CA MET A 114 -28.39 25.12 4.98
C MET A 114 -29.74 24.79 5.60
N THR A 115 -29.80 23.77 6.46
CA THR A 115 -31.03 23.39 7.19
C THR A 115 -31.53 24.53 8.08
N ALA A 116 -30.64 25.21 8.80
CA ALA A 116 -31.00 26.36 9.62
C ALA A 116 -31.55 27.54 8.78
N SER A 117 -30.89 27.86 7.66
CA SER A 117 -31.35 28.92 6.74
C SER A 117 -32.72 28.61 6.13
N LEU A 118 -32.96 27.36 5.72
CA LEU A 118 -34.25 26.92 5.18
C LEU A 118 -35.35 26.99 6.24
N LYS A 119 -35.08 26.57 7.48
CA LYS A 119 -36.03 26.68 8.60
C LYS A 119 -36.38 28.14 8.90
N ALA A 120 -35.39 29.02 8.94
CA ALA A 120 -35.60 30.45 9.14
C ALA A 120 -36.45 31.05 8.01
N GLY A 121 -36.13 30.73 6.75
CA GLY A 121 -36.93 31.14 5.59
C GLY A 121 -38.38 30.63 5.67
N SER A 122 -38.57 29.35 5.98
CA SER A 122 -39.90 28.75 6.16
C SER A 122 -40.71 29.47 7.24
N SER A 123 -40.12 29.84 8.38
CA SER A 123 -40.83 30.61 9.41
C SER A 123 -41.24 32.01 8.94
N LYS A 124 -40.45 32.64 8.08
CA LYS A 124 -40.72 33.98 7.52
C LYS A 124 -41.84 33.95 6.47
N PHE A 125 -41.90 32.90 5.66
CA PHE A 125 -42.85 32.80 4.54
C PHE A 125 -44.08 31.93 4.84
N GLY A 126 -44.03 31.06 5.84
CA GLY A 126 -45.12 30.15 6.24
C GLY A 126 -46.17 30.77 7.15
N GLY A 127 -45.95 32.00 7.65
CA GLY A 127 -46.93 32.75 8.44
C GLY A 127 -47.92 33.59 7.63
N GLY A 128 -47.86 33.56 6.30
CA GLY A 128 -48.67 34.37 5.38
C GLY A 128 -49.92 33.67 4.82
N SER A 129 -50.35 32.56 5.41
CA SER A 129 -51.56 31.83 4.99
C SER A 129 -52.65 31.93 6.05
N HIS A 130 -53.25 33.11 6.16
CA HIS A 130 -54.56 33.33 6.76
C HIS A 130 -55.35 34.28 5.87
#